data_AF-A0A535R7E3-F1
#
_entry.id   AF-A0A535R7E3-F1
#
_cell.length_a   1.000
_cell.length_b   1.000
_cell.length_c   1.000
_cell.angle_alpha   90.00
_cell.angle_beta   90.00
_cell.angle_gamma   90.00
#
_symmetry.space_group_name_H-M   'P 1'
#
loop_
_entity.id
_entity.type
_entity.pdbx_description
1 polymer ?
#
loop_
_entity_poly.entity_id
_entity_poly.type
_entity_poly.pdbx_seq_one_letter_code
_entity_poly.pdbx_strand_id
1 'polypeptide(L)'
;MAELAEATGARVMPLYRATNERGLMAIGVAAWEESLEGVEALLSWGPPPAAGVPRTASFHGAWDYLPRPAHEGADVVLAGTSFAEQLGSYANLEGRVQFLRPALDVEPPRRHGWEVLSELAAYLGLPFSYAGVGAIQRELAAAHPELAAVAAPPAPEPPPQPVLLGAARP
;
A
#
# COMPACT_ATOMS: atom_id res chain seq x y z
N MET A 1 23.91 13.89 -12.28
CA MET A 1 22.92 12.98 -12.89
C MET A 1 22.02 13.70 -13.88
N ALA A 2 21.39 14.84 -13.52
CA ALA A 2 20.58 15.62 -14.45
C ALA A 2 21.38 16.13 -15.67
N GLU A 3 22.57 16.69 -15.45
CA GLU A 3 23.46 17.16 -16.55
C GLU A 3 23.86 16.04 -17.52
N LEU A 4 24.12 14.82 -17.02
CA LEU A 4 24.48 13.67 -17.86
C LEU A 4 23.28 13.19 -18.69
N ALA A 5 22.08 13.22 -18.12
CA ALA A 5 20.85 12.86 -18.83
C ALA A 5 20.55 13.89 -19.93
N GLU A 6 20.71 15.18 -19.63
CA GLU A 6 20.55 16.27 -20.60
C GLU A 6 21.55 16.14 -21.77
N ALA A 7 22.83 15.91 -21.48
CA ALA A 7 23.87 15.77 -22.50
C ALA A 7 23.68 14.53 -23.42
N THR A 8 22.92 13.54 -22.98
CA THR A 8 22.70 12.28 -23.72
C THR A 8 21.28 12.15 -24.30
N GLY A 9 20.40 13.13 -24.05
CA GLY A 9 18.98 13.04 -24.40
C GLY A 9 18.22 11.97 -23.60
N ALA A 10 18.82 11.44 -22.53
CA ALA A 10 18.22 10.45 -21.66
C ALA A 10 17.24 11.09 -20.67
N ARG A 11 16.31 10.29 -20.14
CA ARG A 11 15.40 10.71 -19.06
C ARG A 11 15.95 10.23 -17.72
N VAL A 12 15.83 11.06 -16.68
CA VAL A 12 16.13 10.66 -15.30
C VAL A 12 14.91 9.97 -14.71
N MET A 13 15.10 8.77 -14.18
CA MET A 13 14.07 8.05 -13.41
C MET A 13 14.53 7.91 -11.96
N PRO A 14 13.81 8.49 -10.98
CA PRO A 14 14.10 8.26 -9.57
C PRO A 14 13.80 6.81 -9.19
N LEU A 15 14.69 6.21 -8.41
CA LEU A 15 14.48 4.89 -7.83
C LEU A 15 13.90 5.06 -6.42
N TYR A 16 12.78 4.40 -6.18
CA TYR A 16 12.07 4.41 -4.90
C TYR A 16 12.39 3.15 -4.09
N ARG A 17 12.26 3.21 -2.76
CA ARG A 17 12.60 2.08 -1.87
C ARG A 17 11.41 1.15 -1.62
N ALA A 18 10.18 1.65 -1.66
CA ALA A 18 8.97 0.88 -1.45
C ALA A 18 8.07 0.78 -2.69
N THR A 19 7.26 -0.29 -2.72
CA THR A 19 6.53 -0.80 -3.88
C THR A 19 5.49 0.15 -4.47
N ASN A 20 4.98 1.13 -3.71
CA ASN A 20 3.90 2.03 -4.17
C ASN A 20 4.16 3.52 -3.85
N GLU A 21 5.40 3.92 -3.62
CA GLU A 21 5.73 5.33 -3.29
C GLU A 21 5.26 6.28 -4.39
N ARG A 22 5.43 5.91 -5.67
CA ARG A 22 5.00 6.74 -6.79
C ARG A 22 3.48 6.94 -6.83
N GLY A 23 2.71 5.94 -6.42
CA GLY A 23 1.25 6.05 -6.33
C GLY A 23 0.80 6.98 -5.21
N LEU A 24 1.46 6.89 -4.04
CA LEU A 24 1.20 7.79 -2.91
C LEU A 24 1.56 9.24 -3.25
N MET A 25 2.72 9.47 -3.89
CA MET A 25 3.13 10.81 -4.32
C MET A 25 2.16 11.41 -5.34
N ALA A 26 1.58 10.60 -6.23
CA ALA A 26 0.60 11.08 -7.20
C ALA A 26 -0.65 11.67 -6.52
N ILE A 27 -1.04 11.14 -5.37
CA ILE A 27 -2.19 11.64 -4.59
C ILE A 27 -1.81 12.67 -3.51
N GLY A 28 -0.59 13.22 -3.58
CA GLY A 28 -0.11 14.20 -2.60
C GLY A 28 0.26 13.60 -1.24
N VAL A 29 0.26 12.27 -1.09
CA VAL A 29 0.82 11.57 0.06
C VAL A 29 2.31 11.38 -0.20
N ALA A 30 3.05 12.50 -0.18
CA ALA A 30 4.47 12.53 -0.49
C ALA A 30 5.30 12.86 0.74
N ALA A 31 6.24 11.97 1.05
CA ALA A 31 7.37 12.11 1.97
C ALA A 31 7.04 12.51 3.42
N TRP A 32 7.63 11.75 4.34
CA TRP A 32 7.60 11.91 5.79
C TRP A 32 8.30 13.20 6.28
N GLU A 33 8.17 14.31 5.56
CA GLU A 33 8.71 15.62 5.92
C GLU A 33 7.81 16.35 6.93
N GLU A 34 6.56 15.91 7.07
CA GLU A 34 5.70 16.39 8.15
C GLU A 34 6.23 15.87 9.49
N SER A 35 6.52 16.81 10.39
CA SER A 35 6.91 16.49 11.76
C SER A 35 5.81 15.66 12.41
N LEU A 36 6.19 14.51 12.97
CA LEU A 36 5.30 13.71 13.81
C LEU A 36 5.23 14.26 15.26
N GLU A 37 5.78 15.45 15.50
CA GLU A 37 5.68 16.14 16.78
C GLU A 37 4.22 16.47 17.09
N GLY A 38 3.78 16.14 18.31
CA GLY A 38 2.40 16.35 18.75
C GLY A 38 1.42 15.26 18.29
N VAL A 39 1.86 14.25 17.53
CA VAL A 39 1.04 13.06 17.25
C VAL A 39 0.84 12.28 18.55
N GLU A 40 -0.43 12.08 18.94
CA GLU A 40 -0.84 11.33 20.14
C GLU A 40 -1.15 9.85 19.86
N ALA A 41 -1.51 9.53 18.61
CA ALA A 41 -1.82 8.18 18.15
C ALA A 41 -1.23 7.94 16.76
N LEU A 42 -0.50 6.85 16.59
CA LEU A 42 0.09 6.42 15.32
C LEU A 42 -0.56 5.13 14.84
N LEU A 43 -0.98 5.11 13.57
CA LEU A 43 -1.44 3.90 12.88
C LEU A 43 -0.47 3.56 11.74
N SER A 44 0.16 2.40 11.82
CA SER A 44 1.12 1.92 10.81
C SER A 44 0.49 0.86 9.90
N TRP A 45 0.41 1.14 8.60
CA TRP A 45 0.10 0.13 7.58
C TRP A 45 1.39 -0.38 6.95
N GLY A 46 1.92 -1.48 7.51
CA GLY A 46 3.27 -1.96 7.21
C GLY A 46 4.33 -1.34 8.13
N PRO A 47 5.56 -1.10 7.64
CA PRO A 47 6.65 -0.60 8.49
C PRO A 47 6.35 0.81 9.03
N PRO A 48 6.72 1.12 10.29
CA PRO A 48 6.60 2.47 10.83
C PRO A 48 7.61 3.42 10.14
N PRO A 49 7.46 4.75 10.33
CA PRO A 49 8.41 5.73 9.82
C PRO A 49 9.86 5.37 10.18
N ALA A 50 10.80 5.67 9.28
CA ALA A 50 12.23 5.40 9.51
C ALA A 50 12.80 6.13 10.72
N ALA A 51 12.21 7.28 11.09
CA ALA A 51 12.54 8.03 12.30
C ALA A 51 12.05 7.34 13.60
N GLY A 52 11.28 6.26 13.48
CA GLY A 52 10.65 5.55 14.59
C GLY A 52 9.28 6.09 14.97
N VAL A 53 8.66 5.44 15.96
CA VAL A 53 7.41 5.89 16.58
C VAL A 53 7.69 7.11 17.46
N PRO A 54 6.94 8.23 17.33
CA PRO A 54 7.13 9.41 18.17
C PRO A 54 6.92 9.08 19.64
N ARG A 55 7.77 9.61 20.52
CA ARG A 55 7.60 9.44 21.98
C ARG A 55 6.34 10.11 22.54
N THR A 56 5.79 11.08 21.80
CA THR A 56 4.53 11.74 22.15
C THR A 56 3.31 10.88 21.85
N ALA A 57 3.44 9.88 20.98
CA ALA A 57 2.35 8.97 20.68
C ALA A 57 2.13 8.05 21.87
N SER A 58 1.00 8.24 22.55
CA SER A 58 0.53 7.37 23.64
C SER A 58 -0.14 6.09 23.15
N PHE A 59 -0.42 6.00 21.84
CA PHE A 59 -1.00 4.82 21.22
C PHE A 59 -0.31 4.51 19.88
N HIS A 60 0.08 3.25 19.68
CA HIS A 60 0.61 2.73 18.42
C HIS A 60 -0.15 1.46 18.01
N GLY A 61 -0.96 1.59 16.95
CA GLY A 61 -1.59 0.48 16.26
C GLY A 61 -0.84 0.12 14.98
N ALA A 62 -0.66 -1.16 14.69
CA ALA A 62 -0.04 -1.64 13.46
C ALA A 62 -0.91 -2.68 12.75
N TRP A 63 -0.96 -2.60 11.43
CA TRP A 63 -1.46 -3.65 10.54
C TRP A 63 -0.29 -4.16 9.71
N ASP A 64 0.08 -5.43 9.89
CA ASP A 64 1.22 -6.02 9.18
C ASP A 64 1.08 -7.53 9.04
N TYR A 65 1.66 -8.08 7.97
CA TYR A 65 1.74 -9.52 7.74
C TYR A 65 3.10 -10.10 8.12
N LEU A 66 4.11 -9.24 8.33
CA LEU A 66 5.45 -9.65 8.78
C LEU A 66 5.66 -9.27 10.25
N PRO A 67 6.22 -10.17 11.07
CA PRO A 67 6.75 -9.78 12.36
C PRO A 67 7.94 -8.84 12.15
N ARG A 68 7.92 -7.68 12.82
CA ARG A 68 9.00 -6.69 12.74
C ARG A 68 9.44 -6.29 14.14
N PRO A 69 10.75 -6.14 14.39
CA PRO A 69 11.24 -5.55 15.64
C PRO A 69 10.64 -4.17 15.91
N ALA A 70 10.35 -3.42 14.85
CA ALA A 70 9.74 -2.09 14.94
C ALA A 70 8.30 -2.08 15.49
N HIS A 71 7.64 -3.24 15.59
CA HIS A 71 6.31 -3.40 16.17
C HIS A 71 6.34 -4.02 17.57
N GLU A 72 7.52 -4.33 18.14
CA GLU A 72 7.62 -4.92 19.50
C GLU A 72 7.07 -4.00 20.60
N GLY A 73 7.04 -2.68 20.34
CA GLY A 73 6.46 -1.68 21.24
C GLY A 73 5.06 -1.19 20.86
N ALA A 74 4.41 -1.82 19.87
CA ALA A 74 3.05 -1.44 19.48
C ALA A 74 2.03 -1.93 20.53
N ASP A 75 1.03 -1.11 20.83
CA ASP A 75 -0.06 -1.47 21.74
C ASP A 75 -0.96 -2.55 21.13
N VAL A 76 -1.17 -2.48 19.82
CA VAL A 76 -1.98 -3.44 19.07
C VAL A 76 -1.33 -3.75 17.73
N VAL A 77 -1.16 -5.04 17.44
CA VAL A 77 -0.76 -5.52 16.11
C VAL A 77 -1.88 -6.38 15.53
N LEU A 78 -2.47 -5.91 14.43
CA LEU A 78 -3.50 -6.61 13.67
C LEU A 78 -2.85 -7.43 12.56
N ALA A 79 -3.27 -8.69 12.46
CA ALA A 79 -2.78 -9.61 11.44
C ALA A 79 -3.21 -9.15 10.04
N GLY A 80 -2.24 -8.70 9.24
CA GLY A 80 -2.46 -8.23 7.88
C GLY A 80 -2.33 -9.32 6.83
N THR A 81 -2.89 -9.04 5.65
CA THR A 81 -2.76 -9.86 4.45
C THR A 81 -1.50 -9.50 3.66
N SER A 82 -0.83 -10.48 3.07
CA SER A 82 0.28 -10.30 2.14
C SER A 82 -0.19 -9.83 0.75
N PHE A 83 0.74 -9.47 -0.13
CA PHE A 83 0.40 -9.10 -1.52
C PHE A 83 -0.26 -10.23 -2.31
N ALA A 84 -0.01 -11.49 -1.94
CA ALA A 84 -0.56 -12.68 -2.60
C ALA A 84 -2.03 -12.94 -2.21
N GLU A 85 -2.48 -12.33 -1.11
CA GLU A 85 -3.84 -12.46 -0.59
C GLU A 85 -4.71 -11.24 -0.98
N GLN A 86 -4.10 -10.12 -1.35
CA GLN A 86 -4.81 -8.86 -1.57
C GLN A 86 -5.36 -8.71 -3.00
N LEU A 87 -6.59 -8.19 -3.08
CA LEU A 87 -7.11 -7.54 -4.28
C LEU A 87 -6.80 -6.05 -4.20
N GLY A 88 -6.27 -5.45 -5.26
CA GLY A 88 -5.81 -4.07 -5.17
C GLY A 88 -5.07 -3.56 -6.40
N SER A 89 -4.33 -2.48 -6.22
CA SER A 89 -3.55 -1.85 -7.28
C SER A 89 -2.31 -1.15 -6.72
N TYR A 90 -1.24 -1.10 -7.51
CA TYR A 90 -0.03 -0.34 -7.23
C TYR A 90 0.41 0.44 -8.46
N ALA A 91 1.07 1.58 -8.27
CA ALA A 91 1.75 2.32 -9.33
C ALA A 91 3.25 2.02 -9.30
N ASN A 92 3.78 1.51 -10.41
CA ASN A 92 5.21 1.21 -10.53
C ASN A 92 6.07 2.48 -10.65
N LEU A 93 7.38 2.30 -10.78
CA LEU A 93 8.35 3.39 -10.95
C LEU A 93 8.08 4.29 -12.16
N GLU A 94 7.34 3.83 -13.18
CA GLU A 94 6.95 4.61 -14.36
C GLU A 94 5.60 5.33 -14.19
N GLY A 95 4.90 5.09 -13.08
CA GLY A 95 3.55 5.58 -12.83
C GLY A 95 2.46 4.73 -13.46
N ARG A 96 2.82 3.56 -14.01
CA ARG A 96 1.87 2.60 -14.57
C ARG A 96 1.16 1.88 -13.44
N VAL A 97 -0.18 1.95 -13.46
CA VAL A 97 -1.04 1.18 -12.57
C VAL A 97 -0.98 -0.31 -12.94
N GLN A 98 -0.77 -1.14 -11.92
CA GLN A 98 -0.79 -2.59 -11.98
C GLN A 98 -1.81 -3.09 -10.96
N PHE A 99 -2.47 -4.20 -11.28
CA PHE A 99 -3.55 -4.75 -10.46
C PHE A 99 -3.08 -6.02 -9.76
N LEU A 100 -3.36 -6.09 -8.45
CA LEU A 100 -3.19 -7.31 -7.68
C LEU A 100 -4.43 -8.18 -7.83
N ARG A 101 -4.20 -9.47 -8.01
CA ARG A 101 -5.22 -10.51 -7.95
C ARG A 101 -4.81 -11.50 -6.86
N PRO A 102 -5.69 -11.83 -5.91
CA PRO A 102 -5.41 -12.84 -4.90
C PRO A 102 -5.05 -14.18 -5.56
N ALA A 103 -3.90 -14.72 -5.17
CA ALA A 103 -3.47 -16.07 -5.49
C ALA A 103 -3.73 -17.05 -4.33
N LEU A 104 -3.88 -16.51 -3.11
CA LEU A 104 -4.18 -17.24 -1.90
C LEU A 104 -5.46 -16.68 -1.25
N ASP A 105 -6.20 -17.56 -0.58
CA ASP A 105 -7.34 -17.16 0.24
C ASP A 105 -6.86 -16.52 1.55
N VAL A 106 -7.68 -15.63 2.09
CA VAL A 106 -7.44 -15.02 3.40
C VAL A 106 -7.96 -15.93 4.50
N GLU A 107 -7.08 -16.32 5.41
CA GLU A 107 -7.44 -17.14 6.56
C GLU A 107 -7.50 -16.30 7.85
N PRO A 108 -8.53 -16.48 8.70
CA PRO A 108 -8.57 -15.85 10.01
C PRO A 108 -7.32 -16.18 10.86
N PRO A 109 -6.81 -15.23 11.66
CA PRO A 109 -7.39 -13.91 11.95
C PRO A 109 -6.95 -12.80 10.98
N ARG A 110 -6.34 -13.12 9.83
CA ARG A 110 -5.89 -12.09 8.87
C ARG A 110 -7.07 -11.38 8.21
N ARG A 111 -6.90 -10.08 7.96
CA ARG A 111 -7.94 -9.22 7.37
C ARG A 111 -7.34 -8.25 6.37
N HIS A 112 -8.11 -7.87 5.35
CA HIS A 112 -7.65 -6.86 4.40
C HIS A 112 -7.55 -5.49 5.06
N GLY A 113 -6.51 -4.74 4.70
CA GLY A 113 -6.26 -3.42 5.31
C GLY A 113 -7.42 -2.45 5.13
N TRP A 114 -8.09 -2.46 3.97
CA TRP A 114 -9.21 -1.56 3.70
C TRP A 114 -10.46 -1.88 4.54
N GLU A 115 -10.68 -3.16 4.88
CA GLU A 115 -11.79 -3.58 5.77
C GLU A 115 -11.55 -3.08 7.19
N VAL A 116 -10.32 -3.26 7.68
CA VAL A 116 -9.89 -2.78 9.00
C VAL A 116 -10.03 -1.26 9.09
N LEU A 117 -9.58 -0.52 8.07
CA LEU A 117 -9.75 0.94 8.01
C LEU A 117 -11.23 1.35 7.97
N SER A 118 -12.06 0.64 7.22
CA SER A 118 -13.49 0.95 7.12
C SER A 118 -14.22 0.71 8.44
N GLU A 119 -13.88 -0.37 9.16
CA GLU A 119 -14.45 -0.62 10.49
C GLU A 119 -13.95 0.38 11.53
N LEU A 120 -12.65 0.70 11.53
CA LEU A 120 -12.09 1.71 12.41
C LEU A 120 -12.77 3.08 12.18
N ALA A 121 -12.98 3.46 10.93
CA ALA A 121 -13.70 4.66 10.56
C ALA A 121 -15.13 4.67 11.13
N ALA A 122 -15.85 3.55 11.02
CA ALA A 122 -17.19 3.42 11.59
C ALA A 122 -17.19 3.59 13.12
N TYR A 123 -16.22 3.01 13.83
CA TYR A 123 -16.07 3.19 15.28
C TYR A 123 -15.74 4.63 15.68
N LEU A 124 -15.01 5.35 14.83
CA LEU A 124 -14.67 6.76 15.02
C LEU A 124 -15.77 7.72 14.55
N GLY A 125 -16.89 7.21 14.02
CA GLY A 125 -17.99 8.03 13.50
C GLY A 125 -17.68 8.73 12.16
N LEU A 126 -16.69 8.23 11.41
CA LEU A 126 -16.33 8.76 10.10
C LEU A 126 -17.24 8.17 9.01
N PRO A 127 -17.67 8.98 8.01
CA PRO A 127 -18.79 8.63 7.13
C PRO A 127 -18.37 7.86 5.86
N PHE A 128 -17.30 7.07 5.89
CA PHE A 128 -16.89 6.28 4.72
C PHE A 128 -17.02 4.77 4.97
N SER A 129 -17.66 4.10 4.01
CA SER A 129 -17.85 2.65 3.99
C SER A 129 -17.77 2.18 2.54
N TYR A 130 -16.99 1.14 2.29
CA TYR A 130 -16.74 0.62 0.96
C TYR A 130 -17.31 -0.78 0.82
N ALA A 131 -18.02 -1.04 -0.28
CA ALA A 131 -18.50 -2.38 -0.62
C ALA A 131 -17.38 -3.32 -1.11
N GLY A 132 -16.18 -2.78 -1.33
CA GLY A 132 -15.01 -3.51 -1.79
C GLY A 132 -14.01 -2.63 -2.53
N VAL A 133 -12.89 -3.24 -2.93
CA VAL A 133 -11.75 -2.56 -3.57
C VAL A 133 -12.16 -1.76 -4.81
N GLY A 134 -13.07 -2.29 -5.63
CA GLY A 134 -13.53 -1.57 -6.83
C GLY A 134 -14.26 -0.25 -6.53
N ALA A 135 -14.92 -0.13 -5.37
CA ALA A 135 -15.53 1.13 -4.95
C ALA A 135 -14.44 2.16 -4.57
N ILE A 136 -13.43 1.73 -3.80
CA ILE A 136 -12.27 2.54 -3.42
C ILE A 136 -11.53 3.03 -4.67
N GLN A 137 -11.29 2.15 -5.65
CA GLN A 137 -10.60 2.52 -6.89
C GLN A 137 -11.37 3.56 -7.71
N ARG A 138 -12.71 3.48 -7.76
CA ARG A 138 -13.53 4.49 -8.45
C ARG A 138 -13.50 5.83 -7.74
N GLU A 139 -13.57 5.85 -6.42
CA GLU A 139 -13.46 7.09 -5.63
C GLU A 139 -12.07 7.72 -5.82
N LEU A 140 -11.01 6.90 -5.73
CA LEU A 140 -9.64 7.32 -5.98
C LEU A 140 -9.48 7.94 -7.37
N ALA A 141 -9.98 7.28 -8.42
CA ALA A 141 -9.93 7.79 -9.79
C ALA A 141 -10.71 9.10 -9.99
N ALA A 142 -11.83 9.26 -9.28
CA ALA A 142 -12.64 10.47 -9.33
C ALA A 142 -11.95 11.66 -8.63
N ALA A 143 -11.27 11.41 -7.52
CA ALA A 143 -10.52 12.42 -6.77
C ALA A 143 -9.17 12.77 -7.44
N HIS A 144 -8.54 11.80 -8.12
CA HIS A 144 -7.20 11.90 -8.69
C HIS A 144 -7.19 11.48 -10.17
N PRO A 145 -7.51 12.41 -11.10
CA PRO A 145 -7.59 12.12 -12.53
C PRO A 145 -6.29 11.53 -13.13
N GLU A 146 -5.14 11.90 -12.58
CA GLU A 146 -3.82 11.34 -12.92
C GLU A 146 -3.71 9.83 -12.66
N LEU A 147 -4.56 9.29 -11.77
CA LEU A 147 -4.69 7.87 -11.47
C LEU A 147 -5.93 7.24 -12.08
N ALA A 148 -6.60 7.86 -13.05
CA ALA A 148 -7.86 7.35 -13.63
C ALA A 148 -7.80 5.87 -14.09
N ALA A 149 -6.62 5.41 -14.52
CA ALA A 149 -6.39 4.01 -14.89
C ALA A 149 -6.72 3.01 -13.77
N VAL A 150 -6.69 3.42 -12.50
CA VAL A 150 -6.98 2.57 -11.33
C VAL A 150 -8.43 2.08 -11.29
N ALA A 151 -9.37 2.82 -11.88
CA ALA A 151 -10.77 2.44 -11.96
C ALA A 151 -11.08 1.47 -13.12
N ALA A 152 -10.07 1.09 -13.92
CA ALA A 152 -10.23 0.23 -15.09
C ALA A 152 -9.34 -1.03 -14.98
N PRO A 153 -9.58 -1.94 -14.00
CA PRO A 153 -8.90 -3.22 -13.97
C PRO A 153 -9.15 -3.99 -15.28
N PRO A 154 -8.13 -4.64 -15.85
CA PRO A 154 -8.31 -5.43 -17.06
C PRO A 154 -9.29 -6.57 -16.80
N ALA A 155 -9.98 -7.01 -17.86
CA ALA A 155 -10.82 -8.21 -17.77
C ALA A 155 -9.98 -9.38 -17.24
N PRO A 156 -10.55 -10.27 -16.40
CA PRO A 156 -9.81 -11.41 -15.89
C PRO A 156 -9.31 -12.24 -17.06
N GLU A 157 -7.99 -12.24 -17.28
CA GLU A 157 -7.38 -13.13 -18.25
C GLU A 157 -7.62 -14.58 -17.81
N PRO A 158 -7.79 -15.52 -18.76
CA PRO A 158 -7.83 -16.93 -18.44
C PRO A 158 -6.57 -17.30 -17.63
N PRO A 159 -6.67 -18.25 -16.68
CA PRO A 159 -5.53 -18.62 -15.86
C PRO A 159 -4.33 -18.94 -16.76
N PRO A 160 -3.13 -18.40 -16.46
CA PRO A 160 -1.96 -18.68 -17.27
C PRO A 160 -1.76 -20.19 -17.31
N GLN A 161 -1.49 -20.73 -18.50
CA GLN A 161 -1.22 -22.14 -18.66
C GLN A 161 0.03 -22.46 -17.80
N PRO A 162 -0.04 -23.39 -16.83
CA PRO A 162 1.10 -23.65 -15.95
C PRO A 162 2.33 -24.03 -16.79
N VAL A 163 3.34 -23.18 -16.78
CA VAL A 163 4.61 -23.47 -17.45
C VAL A 163 5.42 -24.30 -16.48
N LEU A 164 5.40 -25.63 -16.67
CA LEU A 164 6.22 -26.66 -16.00
C LEU A 164 6.75 -26.28 -14.60
N LEU A 165 6.11 -26.84 -13.56
CA LEU A 165 6.70 -27.03 -12.23
C LEU A 165 7.85 -28.06 -12.34
N GLY A 166 8.97 -27.66 -12.94
CA GLY A 166 10.23 -28.36 -12.73
C GLY A 166 10.63 -28.25 -11.25
N ALA A 167 11.37 -29.23 -10.72
CA ALA A 167 11.91 -29.12 -9.37
C ALA A 167 12.61 -27.75 -9.25
N ALA A 168 12.08 -26.88 -8.38
CA ALA A 168 12.77 -25.66 -7.98
C ALA A 168 14.11 -26.12 -7.40
N ARG A 169 15.18 -25.98 -8.18
CA ARG A 169 16.51 -26.32 -7.70
C ARG A 169 16.88 -25.23 -6.68
N PRO A 170 17.25 -25.59 -5.45
CA PRO A 170 17.72 -24.63 -4.45
C PRO A 170 18.97 -23.87 -4.92
#